data_AF-A0A816EWT8-F1
#
_entry.id   AF-A0A816EWT8-F1
#
_cell.length_a   1.000
_cell.length_b   1.000
_cell.length_c   1.000
_cell.angle_alpha   90.00
_cell.angle_beta   90.00
_cell.angle_gamma   90.00
#
_symmetry.space_group_name_H-M   'P 1'
#
loop_
_entity.id
_entity.type
_entity.pdbx_description
1 polymer ?
#
loop_
_entity_poly.entity_id
_entity_poly.type
_entity_poly.pdbx_seq_one_letter_code
_entity_poly.pdbx_strand_id
1 'polypeptide(L)'
;MYRSNVRFLDLSNEILYIILKKLDNIDVLYSLLDVDNQRLNMIVKEKTFTNTLNFVLTTSTDEILSITDPILDRFCISILPKINHNVKSLILESESMERIYLAADYPNLTELKLFNFTDKIASCYFTDCLALLDGRLKQLTTFNVIIDITDSHSSVVYNMDSLPNLKGFSLTCRCYTNEYDSQVLPLLHRMSNLEELTLDIVNHDRTTFVD
;
A
#
# COMPACT_ATOMS: atom_id res chain seq x y z
N MET A 1 -15.83 -17.86 -43.69
CA MET A 1 -15.93 -17.48 -42.27
C MET A 1 -15.26 -16.12 -42.11
N TYR A 2 -16.04 -15.03 -42.04
CA TYR A 2 -15.47 -13.69 -41.81
C TYR A 2 -15.19 -13.54 -40.32
N ARG A 3 -13.93 -13.63 -39.90
CA ARG A 3 -13.52 -13.15 -38.57
C ARG A 3 -13.47 -11.62 -38.64
N SER A 4 -14.41 -10.97 -37.99
CA SER A 4 -14.30 -9.54 -37.71
C SER A 4 -13.11 -9.33 -36.77
N ASN A 5 -12.04 -8.74 -37.28
CA ASN A 5 -10.93 -8.27 -36.46
C ASN A 5 -11.33 -6.92 -35.85
N VAL A 6 -12.16 -6.97 -34.81
CA VAL A 6 -12.41 -5.78 -33.98
C VAL A 6 -11.10 -5.43 -33.30
N ARG A 7 -10.52 -4.27 -33.62
CA ARG A 7 -9.31 -3.81 -32.91
C ARG A 7 -9.73 -3.28 -31.55
N PHE A 8 -8.87 -3.43 -30.56
CA PHE A 8 -9.13 -2.94 -29.21
C PHE A 8 -9.52 -1.46 -29.18
N LEU A 9 -8.86 -0.63 -30.00
CA LEU A 9 -9.13 0.81 -30.10
C LEU A 9 -10.45 1.17 -30.80
N ASP A 10 -11.08 0.21 -31.50
CA ASP A 10 -12.36 0.40 -32.16
C ASP A 10 -13.53 0.29 -31.18
N LEU A 11 -13.29 -0.23 -29.97
CA LEU A 11 -14.29 -0.35 -28.91
C LEU A 11 -14.68 1.03 -28.38
N SER A 12 -15.90 1.18 -27.86
CA SER A 12 -16.37 2.41 -27.20
C SER A 12 -15.67 2.64 -25.85
N ASN A 13 -15.74 3.85 -25.29
CA ASN A 13 -15.10 4.17 -24.00
C ASN A 13 -15.66 3.30 -22.88
N GLU A 14 -16.96 3.06 -22.90
CA GLU A 14 -17.67 2.26 -21.91
C GLU A 14 -17.16 0.82 -21.91
N ILE A 15 -16.99 0.23 -23.10
CA ILE A 15 -16.49 -1.15 -23.22
C ILE A 15 -15.03 -1.22 -22.79
N LEU A 16 -14.19 -0.28 -23.23
CA LEU A 16 -12.78 -0.20 -22.81
C LEU A 16 -12.67 -0.10 -21.29
N TYR A 17 -13.46 0.79 -20.69
CA TYR A 17 -13.49 0.99 -19.25
C TYR A 17 -13.90 -0.29 -18.50
N ILE A 18 -14.93 -1.00 -18.97
CA ILE A 18 -15.36 -2.28 -18.40
C ILE A 18 -14.25 -3.33 -18.47
N ILE A 19 -13.50 -3.39 -19.58
CA ILE A 19 -12.40 -4.34 -19.74
C ILE A 19 -11.25 -3.98 -18.80
N LEU A 20 -10.79 -2.72 -18.84
CA LEU A 20 -9.65 -2.27 -18.05
C LEU A 20 -9.91 -2.35 -16.55
N LYS A 21 -11.15 -2.11 -16.10
CA LYS A 21 -11.53 -2.21 -14.68
C LYS A 21 -11.41 -3.64 -14.12
N LYS A 22 -11.34 -4.66 -14.98
CA LYS A 22 -11.10 -6.05 -14.57
C LYS A 22 -9.62 -6.41 -14.41
N LEU A 23 -8.73 -5.51 -14.81
CA LEU A 23 -7.29 -5.69 -14.72
C LEU A 23 -6.77 -4.99 -13.45
N ASP A 24 -5.57 -5.39 -13.03
CA ASP A 24 -4.86 -4.70 -11.97
C ASP A 24 -4.52 -3.25 -12.39
N ASN A 25 -4.70 -2.31 -11.47
CA ASN A 25 -4.50 -0.88 -11.73
C ASN A 25 -3.03 -0.55 -12.03
N ILE A 26 -2.07 -1.21 -11.38
CA ILE A 26 -0.65 -1.05 -11.65
C ILE A 26 -0.34 -1.52 -13.06
N ASP A 27 -0.86 -2.68 -13.47
CA ASP A 27 -0.67 -3.19 -14.83
C ASP A 27 -1.25 -2.25 -15.89
N VAL A 28 -2.45 -1.73 -15.65
CA VAL A 28 -3.12 -0.78 -16.55
C VAL A 28 -2.33 0.51 -16.68
N LEU A 29 -1.94 1.11 -15.55
CA LEU A 29 -1.18 2.37 -15.53
C LEU A 29 0.20 2.18 -16.16
N TYR A 30 0.90 1.11 -15.82
CA TYR A 30 2.20 0.78 -16.41
C TYR A 30 2.10 0.58 -17.92
N SER A 31 1.09 -0.15 -18.39
CA SER A 31 1.01 -0.52 -19.80
C SER A 31 0.49 0.59 -20.69
N LEU A 32 -0.43 1.43 -20.18
CA LEU A 32 -1.21 2.34 -21.00
C LEU A 32 -0.94 3.82 -20.75
N LEU A 33 -0.36 4.19 -19.60
CA LEU A 33 -0.03 5.58 -19.35
C LEU A 33 1.17 6.01 -20.20
N ASP A 34 1.03 7.16 -20.85
CA ASP A 34 1.97 7.75 -21.80
C ASP A 34 2.19 6.92 -23.08
N VAL A 35 1.31 5.96 -23.36
CA VAL A 35 1.18 5.42 -24.72
C VAL A 35 0.73 6.56 -25.64
N ASP A 36 1.19 6.56 -26.89
CA ASP A 36 0.82 7.56 -27.91
C ASP A 36 -0.64 7.37 -28.37
N ASN A 37 -1.55 7.54 -27.41
CA ASN A 37 -2.98 7.43 -27.55
C ASN A 37 -3.65 8.29 -26.48
N GLN A 38 -4.05 9.50 -26.86
CA GLN A 38 -4.68 10.45 -25.96
C GLN A 38 -5.95 9.90 -25.30
N ARG A 39 -6.75 9.13 -26.05
CA ARG A 39 -7.99 8.56 -25.57
C ARG A 39 -7.76 7.58 -24.41
N LEU A 40 -6.80 6.66 -24.57
CA LEU A 40 -6.42 5.74 -23.50
C LEU A 40 -5.83 6.48 -22.30
N ASN A 41 -4.98 7.48 -22.54
CA ASN A 41 -4.40 8.30 -21.48
C ASN A 41 -5.45 9.02 -20.63
N MET A 42 -6.54 9.51 -21.24
CA MET A 42 -7.64 10.10 -20.48
C MET A 42 -8.35 9.06 -19.61
N ILE A 43 -8.64 7.88 -20.17
CA ILE A 43 -9.35 6.80 -19.46
C ILE A 43 -8.53 6.34 -18.24
N VAL A 44 -7.23 6.07 -18.40
CA VAL A 44 -6.40 5.54 -17.30
C VAL A 44 -6.05 6.58 -16.23
N LYS A 45 -6.19 7.88 -16.53
CA LYS A 45 -6.06 8.95 -15.53
C LYS A 45 -7.32 9.17 -14.71
N GLU A 46 -8.43 8.51 -15.04
CA GLU A 46 -9.64 8.62 -14.24
C GLU A 46 -9.42 8.09 -12.82
N LYS A 47 -10.19 8.65 -11.89
CA LYS A 47 -10.12 8.35 -10.45
C LYS A 47 -10.25 6.85 -10.16
N THR A 48 -10.99 6.11 -10.98
CA THR A 48 -11.18 4.67 -10.81
C THR A 48 -9.86 3.89 -10.87
N PHE A 49 -8.89 4.33 -11.67
CA PHE A 49 -7.59 3.66 -11.81
C PHE A 49 -6.51 4.26 -10.92
N THR A 50 -6.70 5.51 -10.48
CA THR A 50 -5.65 6.29 -9.80
C THR A 50 -5.91 6.55 -8.32
N ASN A 51 -7.13 6.36 -7.82
CA ASN A 51 -7.46 6.61 -6.41
C ASN A 51 -6.79 5.61 -5.46
N THR A 52 -6.79 4.34 -5.83
CA THR A 52 -6.15 3.27 -5.07
C THR A 52 -5.01 2.77 -5.93
N LEU A 53 -3.80 2.67 -5.38
CA LEU A 53 -2.66 2.03 -6.03
C LEU A 53 -2.20 0.88 -5.15
N ASN A 54 -2.15 -0.32 -5.73
CA ASN A 54 -1.77 -1.53 -5.01
C ASN A 54 -0.44 -2.08 -5.53
N PHE A 55 0.62 -1.81 -4.79
CA PHE A 55 1.97 -2.28 -5.10
C PHE A 55 2.29 -3.65 -4.47
N VAL A 56 1.28 -4.33 -3.93
CA VAL A 56 1.40 -5.67 -3.33
C VAL A 56 0.82 -6.69 -4.31
N LEU A 57 1.67 -7.58 -4.82
CA LEU A 57 1.24 -8.71 -5.64
C LEU A 57 1.01 -9.92 -4.75
N THR A 58 -0.16 -10.56 -4.87
CA THR A 58 -0.47 -11.80 -4.13
C THR A 58 -0.49 -12.99 -5.07
N THR A 59 0.17 -14.08 -4.72
CA THR A 59 0.05 -15.35 -5.43
C THR A 59 -1.27 -16.04 -5.12
N SER A 60 -1.58 -17.14 -5.83
CA SER A 60 -2.72 -18.00 -5.50
C SER A 60 -2.60 -18.70 -4.14
N THR A 61 -1.41 -18.67 -3.52
CA THR A 61 -1.15 -19.21 -2.17
C THR A 61 -1.11 -18.10 -1.11
N ASP A 62 -1.60 -16.90 -1.44
CA ASP A 62 -1.60 -15.70 -0.59
C ASP A 62 -0.19 -15.24 -0.16
N GLU A 63 0.85 -15.67 -0.88
CA GLU A 63 2.21 -15.13 -0.68
C GLU A 63 2.32 -13.76 -1.33
N ILE A 64 2.93 -12.82 -0.61
CA ILE A 64 3.19 -11.48 -1.13
C ILE A 64 4.50 -11.50 -1.91
N LEU A 65 4.42 -11.10 -3.18
CA LEU A 65 5.56 -10.91 -4.06
C LEU A 65 5.87 -9.44 -4.22
N SER A 66 7.16 -9.13 -4.21
CA SER A 66 7.66 -7.79 -4.52
C SER A 66 7.49 -7.47 -5.99
N ILE A 67 7.07 -6.23 -6.27
CA ILE A 67 7.12 -5.68 -7.62
C ILE A 67 8.58 -5.55 -8.06
N THR A 68 8.87 -5.96 -9.29
CA THR A 68 10.22 -5.85 -9.84
C THR A 68 10.71 -4.39 -9.90
N ASP A 69 12.00 -4.18 -9.63
CA ASP A 69 12.61 -2.84 -9.63
C ASP A 69 12.33 -2.00 -10.89
N PRO A 70 12.39 -2.54 -12.13
CA PRO A 70 12.13 -1.73 -13.32
C PRO A 70 10.69 -1.19 -13.40
N ILE A 71 9.72 -1.98 -12.93
CA ILE A 71 8.32 -1.54 -12.87
C ILE A 71 8.19 -0.42 -11.84
N LEU A 72 8.73 -0.64 -10.65
CA LEU A 72 8.70 0.32 -9.56
C LEU A 72 9.39 1.64 -9.91
N ASP A 73 10.56 1.59 -10.57
CA ASP A 73 11.30 2.75 -11.04
C ASP A 73 10.49 3.58 -12.02
N ARG A 74 9.86 2.92 -13.00
CA ARG A 74 8.99 3.64 -13.95
C ARG A 74 7.83 4.31 -13.22
N PHE A 75 7.25 3.65 -12.23
CA PHE A 75 6.20 4.27 -11.42
C PHE A 75 6.70 5.52 -10.71
N CYS A 76 7.81 5.40 -10.00
CA CYS A 76 8.39 6.48 -9.22
C CYS A 76 8.79 7.68 -10.09
N ILE A 77 9.42 7.44 -11.23
CA ILE A 77 9.98 8.49 -12.07
C ILE A 77 8.93 9.10 -13.01
N SER A 78 8.06 8.26 -13.59
CA SER A 78 7.23 8.68 -14.74
C SER A 78 5.75 8.79 -14.44
N ILE A 79 5.20 7.90 -13.60
CA ILE A 79 3.75 7.74 -13.44
C ILE A 79 3.25 8.51 -12.23
N LEU A 80 3.82 8.24 -11.05
CA LEU A 80 3.38 8.81 -9.77
C LEU A 80 3.35 10.34 -9.79
N PRO A 81 4.36 11.06 -10.29
CA PRO A 81 4.32 12.53 -10.35
C PRO A 81 3.13 13.10 -11.16
N LYS A 82 2.51 12.30 -12.04
CA LYS A 82 1.40 12.73 -12.90
C LYS A 82 0.03 12.43 -12.30
N ILE A 83 -0.06 11.44 -11.40
CA ILE A 83 -1.35 10.94 -10.86
C ILE A 83 -1.48 11.11 -9.36
N ASN A 84 -0.41 11.50 -8.65
CA ASN A 84 -0.33 11.66 -7.21
C ASN A 84 -1.51 12.42 -6.56
N HIS A 85 -1.99 13.47 -7.21
CA HIS A 85 -3.13 14.26 -6.73
C HIS A 85 -4.46 13.49 -6.72
N ASN A 86 -4.57 12.37 -7.45
CA ASN A 86 -5.76 11.52 -7.41
C ASN A 86 -5.64 10.41 -6.37
N VAL A 87 -4.42 10.06 -5.94
CA VAL A 87 -4.17 8.94 -5.04
C VAL A 87 -4.73 9.26 -3.66
N LYS A 88 -5.62 8.38 -3.20
CA LYS A 88 -6.25 8.39 -1.87
C LYS A 88 -5.83 7.23 -1.00
N SER A 89 -5.47 6.10 -1.63
CA SER A 89 -5.16 4.84 -0.98
C SER A 89 -3.87 4.27 -1.57
N LEU A 90 -2.87 4.05 -0.72
CA LEU A 90 -1.63 3.36 -1.07
C LEU A 90 -1.57 2.04 -0.31
N ILE A 91 -1.34 0.96 -1.05
CA ILE A 91 -1.14 -0.39 -0.50
C ILE A 91 0.25 -0.82 -0.93
N LEU A 92 1.19 -0.88 0.01
CA LEU A 92 2.62 -0.99 -0.25
C LEU A 92 3.24 -2.16 0.50
N GLU A 93 4.27 -2.75 -0.11
CA GLU A 93 5.24 -3.56 0.60
C GLU A 93 6.28 -2.65 1.29
N SER A 94 6.74 -3.05 2.48
CA SER A 94 7.72 -2.31 3.29
C SER A 94 8.98 -1.90 2.51
N GLU A 95 9.52 -2.78 1.66
CA GLU A 95 10.73 -2.52 0.87
C GLU A 95 10.52 -1.44 -0.22
N SER A 96 9.30 -1.33 -0.74
CA SER A 96 8.94 -0.36 -1.78
C SER A 96 8.60 1.03 -1.21
N MET A 97 8.38 1.11 0.10
CA MET A 97 7.79 2.25 0.78
C MET A 97 8.59 3.53 0.56
N GLU A 98 9.89 3.52 0.86
CA GLU A 98 10.75 4.70 0.75
C GLU A 98 10.73 5.29 -0.67
N ARG A 99 10.90 4.43 -1.69
CA ARG A 99 10.95 4.85 -3.10
C ARG A 99 9.63 5.49 -3.55
N ILE A 100 8.51 4.87 -3.21
CA ILE A 100 7.18 5.38 -3.58
C ILE A 100 6.90 6.70 -2.86
N TYR A 101 7.27 6.82 -1.59
CA TYR A 101 7.04 8.05 -0.84
C TYR A 101 7.89 9.23 -1.30
N LEU A 102 9.13 8.97 -1.69
CA LEU A 102 10.03 10.00 -2.22
C LEU A 102 9.66 10.41 -3.66
N ALA A 103 8.94 9.56 -4.40
CA ALA A 103 8.59 9.82 -5.79
C ALA A 103 7.61 10.98 -5.98
N ALA A 104 6.68 11.21 -5.04
CA ALA A 104 5.65 12.22 -5.20
C ALA A 104 5.05 12.75 -3.88
N ASP A 105 4.38 13.89 -3.98
CA ASP A 105 3.51 14.39 -2.91
C ASP A 105 2.08 13.92 -3.09
N TYR A 106 1.49 13.32 -2.06
CA TYR A 106 0.14 12.73 -2.11
C TYR A 106 -0.84 13.54 -1.26
N PRO A 107 -1.32 14.71 -1.75
CA PRO A 107 -2.09 15.65 -0.94
C PRO A 107 -3.50 15.17 -0.55
N ASN A 108 -3.96 14.07 -1.14
CA ASN A 108 -5.28 13.49 -0.90
C ASN A 108 -5.20 12.09 -0.27
N LEU A 109 -4.02 11.68 0.23
CA LEU A 109 -3.81 10.37 0.82
C LEU A 109 -4.54 10.28 2.16
N THR A 110 -5.56 9.42 2.21
CA THR A 110 -6.38 9.16 3.40
C THR A 110 -6.20 7.75 3.94
N GLU A 111 -5.74 6.82 3.10
CA GLU A 111 -5.57 5.41 3.45
C GLU A 111 -4.17 4.93 3.10
N LEU A 112 -3.53 4.28 4.07
CA LEU A 112 -2.23 3.63 3.89
C LEU A 112 -2.29 2.21 4.44
N LYS A 113 -1.94 1.24 3.60
CA LYS A 113 -1.74 -0.17 3.98
C LYS A 113 -0.30 -0.59 3.72
N LEU A 114 0.28 -1.26 4.70
CA LEU A 114 1.68 -1.62 4.75
C LEU A 114 1.80 -3.13 5.02
N PHE A 115 2.57 -3.84 4.20
CA PHE A 115 2.74 -5.29 4.25
C PHE A 115 4.21 -5.71 4.35
N ASN A 116 4.47 -6.95 4.77
CA ASN A 116 5.78 -7.58 4.89
C ASN A 116 6.80 -6.76 5.69
N PHE A 117 6.43 -6.20 6.84
CA PHE A 117 7.43 -5.65 7.75
C PHE A 117 8.14 -6.79 8.49
N THR A 118 9.29 -7.22 7.96
CA THR A 118 10.16 -8.20 8.63
C THR A 118 10.88 -7.57 9.82
N ASP A 119 11.31 -8.36 10.82
CA ASP A 119 12.03 -7.84 12.01
C ASP A 119 13.22 -6.94 11.68
N LYS A 120 13.96 -7.27 10.63
CA LYS A 120 15.12 -6.48 10.17
C LYS A 120 14.68 -5.11 9.65
N ILE A 121 13.54 -5.04 8.97
CA ILE A 121 12.99 -3.79 8.44
C ILE A 121 12.28 -3.02 9.55
N ALA A 122 11.54 -3.72 10.41
CA ALA A 122 10.80 -3.12 11.51
C ALA A 122 11.74 -2.43 12.52
N SER A 123 12.81 -3.11 12.95
CA SER A 123 13.73 -2.58 13.97
C SER A 123 14.56 -1.36 13.51
N CYS A 124 14.94 -1.32 12.23
CA CYS A 124 15.80 -0.26 11.70
C CYS A 124 15.08 0.83 10.92
N TYR A 125 13.98 0.51 10.22
CA TYR A 125 13.40 1.39 9.20
C TYR A 125 11.96 1.79 9.46
N PHE A 126 11.23 1.16 10.37
CA PHE A 126 9.82 1.50 10.58
C PHE A 126 9.63 2.98 10.93
N THR A 127 10.44 3.48 11.86
CA THR A 127 10.37 4.87 12.31
C THR A 127 10.84 5.85 11.24
N ASP A 128 11.86 5.51 10.48
CA ASP A 128 12.34 6.33 9.36
C ASP A 128 11.31 6.38 8.23
N CYS A 129 10.73 5.23 7.87
CA CYS A 129 9.64 5.12 6.92
C CYS A 129 8.41 5.93 7.36
N LEU A 130 8.04 5.89 8.64
CA LEU A 130 6.95 6.70 9.16
C LEU A 130 7.32 8.19 9.28
N ALA A 131 8.60 8.51 9.46
CA ALA A 131 9.08 9.89 9.40
C ALA A 131 8.97 10.47 7.98
N LEU A 132 9.05 9.64 6.92
CA LEU A 132 8.72 10.09 5.56
C LEU A 132 7.24 10.49 5.41
N LEU A 133 6.37 9.99 6.29
CA LEU A 133 4.96 10.39 6.35
C LEU A 133 4.74 11.64 7.19
N ASP A 134 5.79 12.17 7.81
CA ASP A 134 5.67 13.33 8.67
C ASP A 134 5.07 14.53 7.92
N GLY A 135 4.10 15.19 8.54
CA GLY A 135 3.25 16.21 7.94
C GLY A 135 2.02 15.67 7.18
N ARG A 136 2.06 14.41 6.70
CA ARG A 136 0.94 13.75 6.01
C ARG A 136 0.12 12.84 6.94
N LEU A 137 0.71 12.38 8.05
CA LEU A 137 0.03 11.55 9.06
C LEU A 137 -1.32 12.11 9.51
N LYS A 138 -1.46 13.44 9.59
CA LYS A 138 -2.71 14.10 9.97
C LYS A 138 -3.84 13.92 8.95
N GLN A 139 -3.55 13.57 7.71
CA GLN A 139 -4.53 13.38 6.65
C GLN A 139 -5.11 11.96 6.64
N LEU A 140 -4.39 11.01 7.24
CA LEU A 140 -4.80 9.61 7.27
C LEU A 140 -6.03 9.43 8.16
N THR A 141 -7.05 8.80 7.58
CA THR A 141 -8.24 8.32 8.29
C THR A 141 -8.17 6.81 8.53
N THR A 142 -7.44 6.10 7.67
CA THR A 142 -7.25 4.65 7.77
C THR A 142 -5.77 4.32 7.69
N PHE A 143 -5.28 3.56 8.67
CA PHE A 143 -3.92 3.07 8.70
C PHE A 143 -3.91 1.58 9.02
N ASN A 144 -3.40 0.77 8.09
CA ASN A 144 -3.27 -0.67 8.24
C ASN A 144 -1.81 -1.07 8.10
N VAL A 145 -1.29 -1.80 9.08
CA VAL A 145 0.07 -2.33 9.06
C VAL A 145 0.02 -3.80 9.40
N ILE A 146 0.63 -4.61 8.54
CA ILE A 146 0.91 -6.02 8.78
C ILE A 146 2.41 -6.17 8.99
N ILE A 147 2.79 -6.67 10.16
CA ILE A 147 4.17 -6.89 10.60
C ILE A 147 4.38 -8.38 10.76
N ASP A 148 5.35 -8.95 10.04
CA ASP A 148 5.71 -10.35 10.16
C ASP A 148 6.95 -10.47 11.04
N ILE A 149 6.75 -10.99 12.26
CA ILE A 149 7.79 -11.13 13.27
C ILE A 149 8.24 -12.60 13.32
N THR A 150 9.55 -12.81 13.33
CA THR A 150 10.20 -14.10 13.51
C THR A 150 10.98 -14.06 14.82
N ASP A 151 10.44 -14.73 15.85
CA ASP A 151 10.97 -14.79 17.23
C ASP A 151 10.79 -13.54 18.09
N SER A 152 9.76 -13.54 18.95
CA SER A 152 9.80 -12.77 20.20
C SER A 152 8.83 -13.24 21.28
N HIS A 153 9.24 -13.10 22.54
CA HIS A 153 8.43 -13.38 23.72
C HIS A 153 8.29 -12.13 24.58
N SER A 154 7.20 -11.37 24.41
CA SER A 154 6.65 -10.45 25.42
C SER A 154 5.25 -10.00 25.04
N SER A 155 4.51 -9.46 26.03
CA SER A 155 3.19 -8.87 25.86
C SER A 155 3.17 -7.44 26.42
N VAL A 156 2.55 -6.52 25.69
CA VAL A 156 2.30 -5.15 26.16
C VAL A 156 0.84 -4.76 25.87
N VAL A 157 0.30 -3.93 26.75
CA VAL A 157 -1.04 -3.35 26.66
C VAL A 157 -0.91 -1.92 26.15
N TYR A 158 -1.43 -1.63 24.96
CA TYR A 158 -1.53 -0.27 24.47
C TYR A 158 -2.64 0.47 25.22
N ASN A 159 -2.30 1.60 25.83
CA ASN A 159 -3.32 2.53 26.27
C ASN A 159 -3.78 3.37 25.06
N MET A 160 -4.94 3.02 24.52
CA MET A 160 -5.54 3.66 23.34
C MET A 160 -6.49 4.82 23.69
N ASP A 161 -6.64 5.17 24.98
CA ASP A 161 -7.54 6.24 25.45
C ASP A 161 -7.16 7.63 24.89
N SER A 162 -5.98 7.74 24.29
CA SER A 162 -5.36 8.94 23.77
C SER A 162 -5.56 9.14 22.24
N LEU A 163 -6.38 8.30 21.58
CA LEU A 163 -6.79 8.46 20.17
C LEU A 163 -8.29 8.80 20.06
N PRO A 164 -8.68 10.09 20.16
CA PRO A 164 -10.08 10.49 20.39
C PRO A 164 -11.02 10.23 19.21
N ASN A 165 -10.50 10.07 18.00
CA ASN A 165 -11.27 9.88 16.77
C ASN A 165 -11.33 8.42 16.30
N LEU A 166 -10.65 7.51 17.02
CA LEU A 166 -10.55 6.11 16.63
C LEU A 166 -11.91 5.42 16.83
N LYS A 167 -12.54 5.03 15.72
CA LYS A 167 -13.82 4.32 15.69
C LYS A 167 -13.62 2.81 15.55
N GLY A 168 -12.58 2.41 14.83
CA GLY A 168 -12.20 1.03 14.58
C GLY A 168 -10.77 0.77 15.01
N PHE A 169 -10.57 -0.20 15.89
CA PHE A 169 -9.27 -0.69 16.29
C PHE A 169 -9.26 -2.21 16.20
N SER A 170 -8.33 -2.75 15.42
CA SER A 170 -8.06 -4.19 15.38
C SER A 170 -6.58 -4.41 15.63
N LEU A 171 -6.26 -5.11 16.70
CA LEU A 171 -4.92 -5.62 16.96
C LEU A 171 -5.00 -7.14 16.96
N THR A 172 -4.38 -7.75 15.95
CA THR A 172 -4.13 -9.18 15.92
C THR A 172 -2.66 -9.36 16.24
N CYS A 173 -2.33 -9.69 17.48
CA CYS A 173 -0.94 -9.95 17.87
C CYS A 173 -0.74 -11.42 18.17
N ARG A 174 0.27 -12.05 17.53
CA ARG A 174 0.67 -13.41 17.87
C ARG A 174 2.00 -13.51 18.63
N CYS A 175 2.86 -12.48 18.64
CA CYS A 175 4.07 -12.32 19.48
C CYS A 175 4.54 -10.84 19.41
N TYR A 176 5.04 -10.23 20.49
CA TYR A 176 5.54 -8.84 20.48
C TYR A 176 6.89 -8.69 21.23
N THR A 177 7.70 -7.68 20.87
CA THR A 177 8.82 -7.14 21.68
C THR A 177 8.52 -5.75 22.24
N ASN A 178 9.03 -5.45 23.44
CA ASN A 178 8.86 -4.16 24.12
C ASN A 178 9.50 -2.94 23.41
N GLU A 179 10.36 -3.12 22.39
CA GLU A 179 11.10 -2.01 21.77
C GLU A 179 10.22 -1.15 20.84
N TYR A 180 9.21 -1.74 20.21
CA TYR A 180 8.33 -1.06 19.26
C TYR A 180 7.39 -0.04 19.90
N ASP A 181 6.98 -0.25 21.15
CA ASP A 181 5.99 0.61 21.82
C ASP A 181 6.45 2.05 21.96
N SER A 182 7.74 2.24 22.25
CA SER A 182 8.31 3.56 22.45
C SER A 182 8.28 4.42 21.18
N GLN A 183 8.18 3.80 20.00
CA GLN A 183 8.28 4.48 18.71
C GLN A 183 6.92 4.57 17.99
N VAL A 184 6.07 3.54 18.10
CA VAL A 184 4.75 3.49 17.44
C VAL A 184 3.76 4.46 18.07
N LEU A 185 3.68 4.51 19.41
CA LEU A 185 2.71 5.36 20.14
C LEU A 185 2.83 6.85 19.79
N PRO A 186 4.03 7.46 19.84
CA PRO A 186 4.19 8.86 19.44
C PRO A 186 3.71 9.13 18.01
N LEU A 187 3.86 8.17 17.09
CA LEU A 187 3.44 8.31 15.70
C LEU A 187 1.93 8.22 15.55
N LEU A 188 1.28 7.29 16.24
CA LEU A 188 -0.18 7.19 16.27
C LEU A 188 -0.82 8.48 16.80
N HIS A 189 -0.24 9.12 17.82
CA HIS A 189 -0.72 10.41 18.32
C HIS A 189 -0.69 11.55 17.30
N ARG A 190 0.13 11.43 16.25
CA ARG A 190 0.21 12.43 15.18
C ARG A 190 -0.86 12.22 14.12
N MET A 191 -1.48 11.04 14.06
CA MET A 191 -2.58 10.72 13.17
C MET A 191 -3.91 11.18 13.78
N SER A 192 -4.06 12.50 13.97
CA SER A 192 -5.20 13.07 14.70
C SER A 192 -6.57 12.77 14.08
N ASN A 193 -6.62 12.45 12.78
CA ASN A 193 -7.85 12.14 12.05
C ASN A 193 -8.05 10.62 11.86
N LEU A 194 -7.22 9.79 12.51
CA LEU A 194 -7.30 8.34 12.39
C LEU A 194 -8.64 7.84 12.93
N GLU A 195 -9.42 7.22 12.06
CA GLU A 195 -10.69 6.60 12.40
C GLU A 195 -10.56 5.08 12.49
N GLU A 196 -9.67 4.48 11.68
CA GLU A 196 -9.45 3.05 11.59
C GLU A 196 -7.96 2.71 11.70
N LEU A 197 -7.62 1.88 12.70
CA LEU A 197 -6.28 1.34 12.89
C LEU A 197 -6.34 -0.19 12.90
N THR A 198 -5.62 -0.82 11.98
CA THR A 198 -5.38 -2.26 12.00
C THR A 198 -3.90 -2.53 12.13
N LEU A 199 -3.53 -3.28 13.17
CA LEU A 199 -2.19 -3.79 13.40
C LEU A 199 -2.29 -5.32 13.42
N ASP A 200 -1.75 -5.98 12.39
CA ASP A 200 -1.67 -7.44 12.34
C ASP A 200 -0.21 -7.86 12.49
N ILE A 201 0.05 -8.77 13.42
CA ILE A 201 1.39 -9.23 13.76
C ILE A 201 1.40 -10.73 13.72
N VAL A 202 2.01 -11.24 12.66
CA VAL A 202 2.07 -12.66 12.36
C VAL A 202 3.38 -13.20 12.91
N ASN A 203 3.30 -14.20 13.79
CA ASN A 203 4.45 -15.00 14.17
C ASN A 203 4.46 -16.29 13.34
N HIS A 204 5.55 -16.51 12.62
CA HIS A 204 5.84 -17.81 12.05
C HIS A 204 6.69 -18.60 13.05
N ASP A 205 6.04 -19.33 13.95
CA ASP A 205 6.74 -20.31 14.78
C ASP A 205 7.44 -21.29 13.84
N ARG A 206 8.77 -21.16 13.71
CA ARG A 206 9.62 -22.14 13.03
C ARG A 206 9.79 -23.36 13.93
N THR A 207 8.70 -23.98 14.37
CA THR A 207 8.77 -25.37 14.80
C THR A 207 8.91 -26.21 13.54
N THR A 208 10.14 -26.30 13.06
CA THR A 208 10.58 -27.35 12.14
C THR A 208 10.18 -28.70 12.72
N PHE A 209 9.24 -29.38 12.06
CA PHE A 209 9.13 -30.83 12.18
C PHE A 209 10.47 -31.40 11.71
N VAL A 210 11.27 -31.88 12.67
CA VAL A 210 12.42 -32.74 12.41
C VAL A 210 11.85 -34.16 12.42
N ASP A 211 11.73 -34.76 11.24
CA ASP A 211 11.71 -36.23 11.06
C ASP A 211 13.02 -36.66 10.40
#